data_AF-A0A225WYB7-F1
#
_entry.id   AF-A0A225WYB7-F1
#
_cell.length_a   1.000
_cell.length_b   1.000
_cell.length_c   1.000
_cell.angle_alpha   90.00
_cell.angle_beta   90.00
_cell.angle_gamma   90.00
#
_symmetry.space_group_name_H-M   'P 1'
#
loop_
_entity.id
_entity.type
_entity.pdbx_description
1 polymer ?
#
loop_
_entity_poly.entity_id
_entity_poly.type
_entity_poly.pdbx_seq_one_letter_code
_entity_poly.pdbx_strand_id
1 'polypeptide(L)'
;MPPTFTGGPRYMYQRFLDGMAIVRETGPPNLFITMTCNPNRPEIDLDEDLLGVVAAKVHVVEYQKRGLPHAHTLLIMRPEDKPVSAEDVDRLVSAELPDKEKHPELYETVVSNMLHGPCGQQNHNCPSMKNGKCSKKFPKVFADGTVTAEDKILRICVASTLKELLSIKERCAIMPR
;
A
#
# COMPACT_ATOMS: atom_id res chain seq x y z
N MET A 1 3.66 -29.50 5.10
CA MET A 1 4.39 -28.50 5.90
C MET A 1 3.57 -28.11 7.12
N PRO A 2 4.20 -27.98 8.31
CA PRO A 2 3.51 -27.50 9.52
C PRO A 2 3.10 -26.01 9.41
N PRO A 3 2.13 -25.53 10.21
CA PRO A 3 1.73 -24.12 10.24
C PRO A 3 2.84 -23.16 10.67
N THR A 4 3.90 -23.67 11.32
CA THR A 4 5.07 -22.90 11.76
C THR A 4 6.00 -22.48 10.63
N PHE A 5 5.84 -23.03 9.42
CA PHE A 5 6.63 -22.61 8.27
C PHE A 5 6.05 -21.34 7.65
N THR A 6 6.63 -20.18 7.99
CA THR A 6 6.24 -18.87 7.48
C THR A 6 6.17 -18.85 5.95
N GLY A 7 5.07 -18.34 5.41
CA GLY A 7 4.81 -18.27 3.96
C GLY A 7 4.31 -19.56 3.31
N GLY A 8 4.20 -20.67 4.05
CA GLY A 8 3.61 -21.92 3.54
C GLY A 8 2.07 -21.89 3.44
N PRO A 9 1.44 -22.78 2.66
CA PRO A 9 -0.01 -22.82 2.51
C PRO A 9 -0.78 -22.96 3.84
N ARG A 10 -0.26 -23.76 4.78
CA ARG A 10 -0.88 -23.93 6.11
C ARG A 10 -0.71 -22.71 7.02
N TYR A 11 0.43 -22.02 6.92
CA TYR A 11 0.66 -20.76 7.63
C TYR A 11 -0.32 -19.68 7.16
N MET A 12 -0.43 -19.50 5.83
CA MET A 12 -1.35 -18.53 5.25
C MET A 12 -2.81 -18.85 5.58
N TYR A 13 -3.20 -20.12 5.56
CA TYR A 13 -4.54 -20.55 5.95
C TYR A 13 -4.84 -20.26 7.42
N GLN A 14 -3.89 -20.52 8.33
CA GLN A 14 -4.06 -20.18 9.75
C GLN A 14 -4.22 -18.66 9.94
N ARG A 15 -3.38 -17.85 9.29
CA ARG A 15 -3.48 -16.37 9.37
C ARG A 15 -4.80 -15.85 8.82
N PHE A 16 -5.32 -16.49 7.78
CA PHE A 16 -6.65 -16.19 7.27
C PHE A 16 -7.73 -16.49 8.33
N LEU A 17 -7.70 -17.67 8.95
CA LEU A 17 -8.66 -18.03 10.01
C LEU A 17 -8.57 -17.08 11.21
N ASP A 18 -7.37 -16.74 11.66
CA ASP A 18 -7.14 -15.79 12.76
C ASP A 18 -7.71 -14.41 12.40
N GLY A 19 -7.46 -13.94 11.17
CA GLY A 19 -8.01 -12.68 10.67
C GLY A 19 -9.54 -12.69 10.63
N MET A 20 -10.15 -13.79 10.19
CA MET A 20 -11.61 -13.94 10.19
C MET A 20 -12.20 -13.97 11.61
N ALA A 21 -11.50 -14.56 12.58
CA ALA A 21 -11.91 -14.54 13.98
C ALA A 21 -11.90 -13.11 14.53
N ILE A 22 -10.83 -12.35 14.28
CA ILE A 22 -10.73 -10.93 14.65
C ILE A 22 -11.86 -10.12 14.03
N VAL A 23 -12.11 -10.29 12.72
CA VAL A 23 -13.19 -9.57 12.01
C VAL A 23 -14.57 -9.92 12.57
N ARG A 24 -14.78 -11.17 13.00
CA ARG A 24 -16.03 -11.59 13.62
C ARG A 24 -16.28 -10.88 14.96
N GLU A 25 -15.23 -10.64 15.73
CA GLU A 25 -15.33 -10.01 17.06
C GLU A 25 -15.35 -8.48 16.98
N THR A 26 -14.55 -7.89 16.10
CA THR A 26 -14.28 -6.45 16.06
C THR A 26 -14.98 -5.73 14.90
N GLY A 27 -15.55 -6.48 13.96
CA GLY A 27 -16.19 -5.97 12.75
C GLY A 27 -15.23 -5.90 11.55
N PRO A 28 -15.73 -5.45 10.38
CA PRO A 28 -14.93 -5.37 9.17
C PRO A 28 -13.81 -4.32 9.28
N PRO A 29 -12.65 -4.57 8.66
CA PRO A 29 -11.59 -3.57 8.55
C PRO A 29 -12.06 -2.37 7.74
N ASN A 30 -11.53 -1.20 8.07
CA ASN A 30 -11.89 0.06 7.44
C ASN A 30 -10.73 0.66 6.65
N LEU A 31 -9.49 0.45 7.07
CA LEU A 31 -8.31 0.93 6.36
C LEU A 31 -7.40 -0.23 5.97
N PHE A 32 -7.01 -0.29 4.70
CA PHE A 32 -6.06 -1.26 4.16
C PHE A 32 -4.85 -0.56 3.58
N ILE A 33 -3.71 -0.74 4.23
CA ILE A 33 -2.43 -0.14 3.86
C ILE A 33 -1.56 -1.23 3.25
N THR A 34 -1.02 -0.96 2.06
CA THR A 34 0.05 -1.77 1.49
C THR A 34 1.29 -0.91 1.36
N MET A 35 2.39 -1.37 1.95
CA MET A 35 3.69 -0.69 1.87
C MET A 35 4.80 -1.70 1.62
N THR A 36 5.83 -1.28 0.92
CA THR A 36 7.03 -2.05 0.73
C THR A 36 7.93 -1.92 1.94
N CYS A 37 8.37 -3.08 2.45
CA CYS A 37 9.19 -3.18 3.64
C CYS A 37 10.65 -3.40 3.27
N ASN A 38 11.52 -2.91 4.15
CA ASN A 38 12.91 -3.34 4.15
C ASN A 38 12.99 -4.77 4.74
N PRO A 39 13.56 -5.76 4.04
CA PRO A 39 13.70 -7.12 4.57
C PRO A 39 14.43 -7.19 5.92
N ASN A 40 15.32 -6.23 6.19
CA ASN A 40 16.11 -6.14 7.41
C ASN A 40 15.38 -5.44 8.56
N ARG A 41 14.26 -4.75 8.28
CA ARG A 41 13.33 -4.16 9.26
C ARG A 41 11.90 -4.40 8.80
N PRO A 42 11.34 -5.59 9.08
CA PRO A 42 9.99 -5.95 8.69
C PRO A 42 8.91 -5.27 9.55
N GLU A 43 9.29 -4.66 10.68
CA GLU A 43 8.37 -3.92 11.53
C GLU A 43 7.98 -2.60 10.88
N ILE A 44 6.67 -2.41 10.76
CA ILE A 44 6.08 -1.16 10.33
C ILE A 44 5.74 -0.37 11.56
N ASP A 45 6.39 0.78 11.67
CA ASP A 45 6.01 1.77 12.65
C ASP A 45 4.76 2.49 12.16
N LEU A 46 3.64 2.22 12.82
CA LEU A 46 2.39 2.95 12.60
C LEU A 46 2.25 3.89 13.78
N ASP A 47 2.20 5.19 13.50
CA ASP A 47 1.96 6.19 14.51
C ASP A 47 0.53 6.04 15.04
N GLU A 48 0.40 5.42 16.21
CA GLU A 48 -0.89 5.16 16.87
C GLU A 48 -1.57 6.48 17.30
N ASP A 49 -0.79 7.52 17.58
CA ASP A 49 -1.33 8.85 17.90
C ASP A 49 -1.94 9.52 16.66
N LEU A 50 -1.36 9.28 15.48
CA LEU A 50 -1.91 9.79 14.21
C LEU A 50 -3.19 9.07 13.80
N LEU A 51 -3.19 7.73 13.88
CA LEU A 51 -4.30 6.87 13.44
C LEU A 51 -5.51 6.92 14.38
N GLY A 52 -5.35 7.37 15.63
CA GLY A 52 -6.41 7.28 16.63
C GLY A 52 -6.62 5.84 17.11
N VAL A 53 -7.81 5.50 17.60
CA VAL A 53 -8.00 4.20 18.29
C VAL A 53 -8.20 3.05 17.31
N VAL A 54 -7.15 2.24 17.17
CA VAL A 54 -7.18 0.96 16.43
C VAL A 54 -7.65 -0.17 17.37
N ALA A 55 -8.86 -0.67 17.15
CA ALA A 55 -9.42 -1.78 17.94
C ALA A 55 -8.73 -3.12 17.62
N ALA A 56 -8.33 -3.32 16.37
CA ALA A 56 -7.52 -4.47 15.97
C ALA A 56 -6.73 -4.20 14.69
N LYS A 57 -5.60 -4.91 14.56
CA LYS A 57 -4.69 -4.85 13.40
C LYS A 57 -4.37 -6.26 12.93
N VAL A 58 -4.54 -6.52 11.64
CA VAL A 58 -4.08 -7.74 10.98
C VAL A 58 -2.98 -7.35 10.01
N HIS A 59 -1.81 -7.95 10.15
CA HIS A 59 -0.64 -7.61 9.34
C HIS A 59 -0.01 -8.89 8.77
N VAL A 60 0.29 -8.86 7.47
CA VAL A 60 0.95 -9.96 6.76
C VAL A 60 2.02 -9.40 5.84
N VAL A 61 3.21 -9.99 5.89
CA VAL A 61 4.29 -9.71 4.94
C VAL A 61 4.26 -10.77 3.82
N GLU A 62 4.03 -10.32 2.59
CA GLU A 62 4.16 -11.10 1.37
C GLU A 62 5.57 -10.93 0.78
N TYR A 63 6.36 -12.01 0.81
CA TYR A 63 7.66 -12.06 0.16
C TYR A 63 7.47 -12.35 -1.33
N GLN A 64 7.57 -11.30 -2.13
CA GLN A 64 7.46 -11.43 -3.59
C GLN A 64 8.70 -12.09 -4.19
N LYS A 65 8.51 -12.85 -5.29
CA LYS A 65 9.62 -13.51 -6.00
C LYS A 65 10.66 -12.53 -6.57
N ARG A 66 10.26 -11.29 -6.83
CA ARG A 66 11.09 -10.20 -7.36
C ARG A 66 10.66 -8.91 -6.69
N GLY A 67 11.62 -8.11 -6.25
CA GLY A 67 11.37 -6.87 -5.53
C GLY A 67 11.40 -7.07 -4.01
N LEU A 68 11.12 -5.98 -3.30
CA LEU A 68 11.08 -5.95 -1.86
C LEU A 68 9.78 -6.58 -1.32
N PRO A 69 9.77 -7.11 -0.10
CA PRO A 69 8.57 -7.65 0.51
C PRO A 69 7.50 -6.56 0.64
N HIS A 70 6.25 -6.94 0.45
CA HIS A 70 5.12 -6.07 0.67
C HIS A 70 4.44 -6.45 1.97
N ALA A 71 4.18 -5.46 2.79
CA ALA A 71 3.29 -5.60 3.91
C ALA A 71 1.87 -5.23 3.51
N HIS A 72 0.94 -6.07 3.93
CA HIS A 72 -0.48 -5.84 3.85
C HIS A 72 -1.02 -5.71 5.27
N THR A 73 -1.47 -4.52 5.63
CA THR A 73 -1.98 -4.19 6.96
C THR A 73 -3.44 -3.79 6.86
N LEU A 74 -4.31 -4.53 7.54
CA LEU A 74 -5.71 -4.21 7.75
C LEU A 74 -5.87 -3.61 9.14
N LEU A 75 -6.49 -2.44 9.23
CA LEU A 75 -6.80 -1.74 10.46
C LEU A 75 -8.31 -1.73 10.68
N ILE A 76 -8.70 -2.06 11.91
CA ILE A 76 -10.07 -2.03 12.40
C ILE A 76 -10.13 -0.90 13.43
N MET A 77 -10.39 0.31 12.95
CA MET A 77 -10.50 1.53 13.77
C MET A 77 -11.89 1.66 14.41
N ARG A 78 -11.98 2.35 15.56
CA ARG A 78 -13.26 2.73 16.17
C ARG A 78 -14.07 3.64 15.24
N PRO A 79 -15.42 3.59 15.27
CA PRO A 79 -16.27 4.40 14.38
C PRO A 79 -15.91 5.88 14.30
N GLU A 80 -15.48 6.47 15.41
CA GLU A 80 -15.16 7.88 15.56
C GLU A 80 -13.82 8.27 14.91
N ASP A 81 -12.89 7.31 14.80
CA ASP A 81 -11.55 7.52 14.24
C ASP A 81 -11.45 7.09 12.76
N LYS A 82 -12.55 6.57 12.18
CA LYS A 82 -12.56 6.09 10.79
C LYS A 82 -12.44 7.27 9.82
N PRO A 83 -11.53 7.21 8.82
CA PRO A 83 -11.55 8.18 7.74
C PRO A 83 -12.82 8.01 6.91
N VAL A 84 -13.60 9.09 6.80
CA VAL A 84 -14.88 9.11 6.06
C VAL A 84 -14.87 10.11 4.90
N SER A 85 -13.87 10.98 4.85
CA SER A 85 -13.67 11.98 3.81
C SER A 85 -12.29 11.85 3.14
N ALA A 86 -12.12 12.53 2.01
CA ALA A 86 -10.80 12.68 1.37
C ALA A 86 -9.81 13.40 2.29
N GLU A 87 -10.27 14.39 3.05
CA GLU A 87 -9.45 15.17 3.98
C GLU A 87 -8.91 14.30 5.14
N ASP A 88 -9.76 13.43 5.69
CA ASP A 88 -9.31 12.47 6.72
C ASP A 88 -8.19 11.57 6.19
N VAL A 89 -8.30 11.16 4.93
CA VAL A 89 -7.30 10.29 4.31
C VAL A 89 -6.01 11.04 4.08
N ASP A 90 -6.09 12.27 3.57
CA ASP A 90 -4.92 13.10 3.31
C ASP A 90 -4.18 13.42 4.62
N ARG A 91 -4.89 13.50 5.75
CA ARG A 91 -4.31 13.62 7.09
C ARG A 91 -3.57 12.36 7.55
N LEU A 92 -4.09 11.18 7.21
CA LEU A 92 -3.56 9.90 7.69
C LEU A 92 -2.49 9.30 6.77
N VAL A 93 -2.53 9.62 5.47
CA VAL A 93 -1.70 8.95 4.45
C VAL A 93 -1.09 9.98 3.50
N SER A 94 0.24 10.04 3.51
CA SER A 94 1.03 10.75 2.51
C SER A 94 2.13 9.85 1.97
N ALA A 95 2.67 10.21 0.80
CA ALA A 95 3.83 9.54 0.21
C ALA A 95 4.79 10.58 -0.34
N GLU A 96 6.04 10.54 0.11
CA GLU A 96 7.09 11.45 -0.31
C GLU A 96 8.29 10.67 -0.86
N LEU A 97 8.97 11.25 -1.85
CA LEU A 97 10.24 10.71 -2.31
C LEU A 97 11.33 11.09 -1.29
N PRO A 98 12.20 10.15 -0.88
CA PRO A 98 13.34 10.46 -0.02
C PRO A 98 14.22 11.55 -0.61
N ASP A 99 14.83 12.39 0.23
CA ASP A 99 15.83 13.35 -0.21
C ASP A 99 17.07 12.61 -0.75
N LYS A 100 17.39 12.84 -2.03
CA LYS A 100 18.49 12.15 -2.72
C LYS A 100 19.87 12.48 -2.13
N GLU A 101 20.06 13.70 -1.63
CA GLU A 101 21.35 14.14 -1.09
C GLU A 101 21.55 13.63 0.34
N LYS A 102 20.49 13.63 1.15
CA LYS A 102 20.54 13.17 2.54
C LYS A 102 20.46 11.64 2.68
N HIS A 103 19.67 10.99 1.81
CA HIS A 103 19.38 9.56 1.88
C HIS A 103 19.48 8.88 0.51
N PRO A 104 20.66 8.88 -0.14
CA PRO A 104 20.85 8.38 -1.50
C PRO A 104 20.44 6.90 -1.66
N GLU A 105 20.77 6.04 -0.69
CA GLU A 105 20.43 4.61 -0.73
C GLU A 105 18.91 4.36 -0.66
N LEU A 106 18.20 5.12 0.17
CA LEU A 106 16.74 5.01 0.29
C LEU A 106 16.07 5.55 -0.97
N TYR A 107 16.56 6.68 -1.50
CA TYR A 107 16.09 7.23 -2.76
C TYR A 107 16.26 6.23 -3.91
N GLU A 108 17.44 5.64 -4.07
CA GLU A 108 17.70 4.64 -5.11
C GLU A 108 16.79 3.42 -4.95
N THR A 109 16.56 2.97 -3.72
CA THR A 109 15.65 1.86 -3.42
C THR A 109 14.22 2.17 -3.84
N VAL A 110 13.70 3.36 -3.50
CA VAL A 110 12.35 3.79 -3.86
C VAL A 110 12.22 3.96 -5.38
N VAL A 111 13.18 4.61 -6.03
CA VAL A 111 13.14 4.82 -7.48
C VAL A 111 13.21 3.50 -8.26
N SER A 112 14.08 2.58 -7.86
CA SER A 112 14.27 1.31 -8.57
C SER A 112 13.12 0.32 -8.35
N ASN A 113 12.55 0.28 -7.13
CA ASN A 113 11.55 -0.72 -6.78
C ASN A 113 10.12 -0.18 -6.86
N MET A 114 9.87 1.04 -6.36
CA MET A 114 8.52 1.57 -6.13
C MET A 114 7.99 2.40 -7.29
N LEU A 115 8.87 3.01 -8.09
CA LEU A 115 8.46 3.75 -9.28
C LEU A 115 8.30 2.84 -10.50
N HIS A 116 7.34 3.19 -11.34
CA HIS A 116 7.16 2.58 -12.64
C HIS A 116 8.21 3.15 -13.59
N GLY A 117 9.11 2.29 -14.06
CA GLY A 117 10.09 2.66 -15.08
C GLY A 117 9.43 3.07 -16.40
N PRO A 118 10.22 3.61 -17.34
CA PRO A 118 9.71 4.03 -18.65
C PRO A 118 8.90 2.94 -19.34
N CYS A 119 7.78 3.33 -19.95
CA CYS A 119 6.88 2.45 -20.69
C CYS A 119 6.19 3.20 -21.83
N GLY A 120 5.38 2.50 -22.63
CA GLY A 120 4.71 3.12 -23.77
C GLY A 120 5.73 3.60 -24.79
N GLN A 121 5.55 4.81 -25.29
CA GLN A 121 6.42 5.42 -26.29
C GLN A 121 7.87 5.55 -25.85
N GLN A 122 8.13 5.70 -24.54
CA GLN A 122 9.48 5.82 -24.01
C GLN A 122 10.19 4.47 -23.94
N ASN A 123 9.45 3.36 -23.85
CA ASN A 123 10.02 2.02 -23.85
C ASN A 123 8.97 0.96 -24.20
N HIS A 124 8.84 0.64 -25.50
CA HIS A 124 7.91 -0.37 -25.99
C HIS A 124 8.25 -1.80 -25.56
N ASN A 125 9.50 -2.05 -25.18
CA ASN A 125 10.00 -3.38 -24.80
C ASN A 125 9.90 -3.65 -23.30
N CYS A 126 9.37 -2.72 -22.50
CA CYS A 126 9.31 -2.93 -21.06
C CYS A 126 8.35 -4.08 -20.72
N PRO A 127 8.61 -4.88 -19.66
CA PRO A 127 7.81 -6.08 -19.34
C PRO A 127 6.32 -5.81 -19.08
N SER A 128 5.97 -4.56 -18.80
CA SER A 128 4.59 -4.17 -18.54
C SER A 128 3.77 -3.90 -19.80
N MET A 129 4.39 -3.81 -20.99
CA MET A 129 3.71 -3.58 -22.26
C MET A 129 2.98 -4.83 -22.74
N LYS A 130 1.68 -4.69 -23.04
CA LYS A 130 0.84 -5.71 -23.66
C LYS A 130 0.00 -5.07 -24.76
N ASN A 131 0.03 -5.62 -25.97
CA ASN A 131 -0.72 -5.11 -27.13
C ASN A 131 -0.51 -3.60 -27.37
N GLY A 132 0.74 -3.12 -27.27
CA GLY A 132 1.09 -1.72 -27.46
C GLY A 132 0.66 -0.76 -26.34
N LYS A 133 0.09 -1.26 -25.24
CA LYS A 133 -0.32 -0.44 -24.08
C LYS A 133 0.29 -0.98 -22.79
N CYS A 134 0.58 -0.10 -21.84
CA CYS A 134 1.00 -0.52 -20.51
C CYS A 134 -0.15 -1.26 -19.82
N SER A 135 0.06 -2.52 -19.44
CA SER A 135 -0.93 -3.35 -18.74
C SER A 135 -1.33 -2.81 -17.37
N LYS A 136 -0.49 -1.95 -16.78
CA LYS A 136 -0.75 -1.25 -15.51
C LYS A 136 -1.33 0.16 -15.70
N LYS A 137 -1.61 0.56 -16.94
CA LYS A 137 -2.23 1.84 -17.33
C LYS A 137 -1.39 3.07 -16.98
N PHE A 138 -0.06 2.98 -17.06
CA PHE A 138 0.81 4.14 -16.93
C PHE A 138 1.00 4.89 -18.27
N PRO A 139 1.29 6.21 -18.22
CA PRO A 139 1.22 7.06 -17.02
C PRO A 139 -0.23 7.21 -16.54
N LYS A 140 -0.43 7.21 -15.22
CA LYS A 140 -1.76 7.45 -14.65
C LYS A 140 -2.12 8.93 -14.80
N VAL A 141 -3.41 9.22 -14.93
CA VAL A 141 -3.90 10.60 -14.92
C VAL A 141 -3.66 11.19 -13.54
N PHE A 142 -3.11 12.40 -13.50
CA PHE A 142 -2.91 13.15 -12.26
C PHE A 142 -4.25 13.59 -11.69
N ALA A 143 -4.38 13.51 -10.36
CA ALA A 143 -5.48 14.11 -9.63
C ALA A 143 -4.89 15.15 -8.67
N ASP A 144 -5.47 16.35 -8.64
CA ASP A 144 -5.00 17.45 -7.78
C ASP A 144 -5.30 17.21 -6.28
N GLY A 145 -6.09 16.19 -5.96
CA GLY A 145 -6.41 15.79 -4.60
C GLY A 145 -7.00 14.38 -4.55
N THR A 146 -7.26 13.91 -3.33
CA THR A 146 -7.81 12.56 -3.13
C THR A 146 -9.23 12.44 -3.66
N VAL A 147 -9.44 11.45 -4.54
CA VAL A 147 -10.74 11.16 -5.15
C VAL A 147 -11.31 9.87 -4.55
N THR A 148 -12.47 9.99 -3.91
CA THR A 148 -13.30 8.86 -3.49
C THR A 148 -14.11 8.38 -4.68
N ALA A 149 -13.87 7.16 -5.18
CA ALA A 149 -14.71 6.57 -6.22
C ALA A 149 -16.08 6.16 -5.65
N GLU A 150 -17.11 6.08 -6.50
CA GLU A 150 -18.47 5.61 -6.13
C GLU A 150 -18.45 4.22 -5.45
N ASP A 151 -17.46 3.37 -5.79
CA ASP A 151 -17.21 2.07 -5.17
C ASP A 151 -16.36 2.13 -3.89
N LYS A 152 -16.15 3.32 -3.29
CA LYS A 152 -15.44 3.57 -2.02
C LYS A 152 -13.97 3.11 -1.96
N ILE A 153 -13.41 2.60 -3.05
CA ILE A 153 -11.98 2.36 -3.19
C ILE A 153 -11.31 3.70 -3.48
N LEU A 154 -10.58 4.23 -2.50
CA LEU A 154 -9.72 5.37 -2.74
C LEU A 154 -8.62 5.03 -3.74
N ARG A 155 -8.45 5.92 -4.71
CA ARG A 155 -7.23 6.01 -5.50
C ARG A 155 -6.41 7.15 -4.91
N ILE A 156 -5.58 6.85 -3.92
CA ILE A 156 -4.70 7.87 -3.35
C ILE A 156 -3.67 8.31 -4.40
N CYS A 157 -3.56 9.63 -4.58
CA CYS A 157 -2.38 10.33 -5.03
C CYS A 157 -2.32 11.65 -4.25
N VAL A 158 -2.02 11.59 -2.94
CA VAL A 158 -1.50 12.77 -2.25
C VAL A 158 -0.02 12.81 -2.57
N ALA A 159 0.30 13.76 -3.42
CA ALA A 159 1.62 14.04 -3.91
C ALA A 159 1.73 15.55 -3.94
N SER A 160 1.95 16.16 -2.78
CA SER A 160 2.45 17.52 -2.71
C SER A 160 3.76 17.54 -3.50
N THR A 161 3.69 18.12 -4.70
CA THR A 161 4.78 18.68 -5.53
C THR A 161 5.48 17.85 -6.62
N LEU A 162 5.30 16.54 -6.81
CA LEU A 162 6.06 15.81 -7.86
C LEU A 162 5.20 14.94 -8.79
N LYS A 163 5.23 15.26 -10.10
CA LYS A 163 4.67 14.45 -11.20
C LYS A 163 5.19 13.01 -11.22
N GLU A 164 6.33 12.74 -10.57
CA GLU A 164 6.95 11.41 -10.47
C GLU A 164 6.15 10.42 -9.61
N LEU A 165 5.31 10.92 -8.70
CA LEU A 165 4.47 10.11 -7.81
C LEU A 165 3.34 9.37 -8.56
N LEU A 166 2.98 9.83 -9.77
CA LEU A 166 2.06 9.13 -10.68
C LEU A 166 2.58 7.77 -11.15
N SER A 167 3.88 7.51 -10.95
CA SER A 167 4.53 6.25 -11.30
C SER A 167 4.59 5.27 -10.12
N ILE A 168 4.17 5.65 -8.90
CA ILE A 168 4.20 4.76 -7.74
C ILE A 168 3.32 3.52 -7.97
N LYS A 169 3.90 2.34 -7.66
CA LYS A 169 3.25 1.03 -7.76
C LYS A 169 2.35 0.70 -6.57
N GLU A 170 2.54 1.36 -5.43
CA GLU A 170 1.83 1.12 -4.17
C GLU A 170 0.40 1.68 -4.17
N ARG A 171 -0.46 1.12 -3.32
CA ARG A 171 -1.86 1.51 -3.16
C ARG A 171 -2.27 1.35 -1.69
N CYS A 172 -2.88 2.38 -1.14
CA CYS A 172 -3.71 2.29 0.05
C CYS A 172 -5.19 2.27 -0.40
N ALA A 173 -6.02 1.45 0.24
CA ALA A 173 -7.45 1.34 -0.05
C ALA A 173 -8.27 1.43 1.23
N ILE A 174 -9.40 2.14 1.18
CA ILE A 174 -10.41 2.10 2.23
C ILE A 174 -11.41 1.02 1.86
N MET A 175 -11.73 0.16 2.84
CA MET A 175 -12.69 -0.92 2.65
C MET A 175 -14.11 -0.39 2.91
N PRO A 176 -15.10 -0.69 2.04
CA PRO A 176 -16.47 -0.26 2.24
C PRO A 176 -17.11 -0.94 3.46
N ARG A 177 -18.07 -0.23 4.09
CA ARG A 177 -19.02 -0.78 5.07
C ARG A 177 -19.87 -1.89 4.46
#